data_AF-A0A3B9HGK5-F1
#
_entry.id   AF-A0A3B9HGK5-F1
#
_cell.length_a   1.000
_cell.length_b   1.000
_cell.length_c   1.000
_cell.angle_alpha   90.00
_cell.angle_beta   90.00
_cell.angle_gamma   90.00
#
_symmetry.space_group_name_H-M   'P 1'
#
loop_
_entity.id
_entity.type
_entity.pdbx_description
1 polymer ?
#
loop_
_entity_poly.entity_id
_entity_poly.type
_entity_poly.pdbx_seq_one_letter_code
_entity_poly.pdbx_strand_id
1 'polypeptide(L)' 'MSFDGFPPGVRYFPIPAPIFGPLLEEIDTLGELKTVIRVLWMIQQKKGPIKFVTQNEILADRTLINALGKTEL' A
#
# COMPACT_ATOMS: atom_id res chain seq x y z
N MET A 1 3.31 1.03 -20.73
CA MET A 1 1.85 1.24 -20.67
C MET A 1 1.62 2.62 -20.08
N SER A 2 0.86 3.46 -20.77
CA SER A 2 0.51 4.79 -20.29
C SER A 2 -0.55 4.66 -19.19
N PHE A 3 -0.43 5.45 -18.12
CA PHE A 3 -1.45 5.51 -17.07
C PHE A 3 -2.54 6.49 -17.52
N ASP A 4 -3.73 5.97 -17.85
CA ASP A 4 -4.85 6.77 -18.39
C ASP A 4 -5.65 7.51 -17.29
N GLY A 5 -5.14 7.53 -16.06
CA GLY A 5 -5.80 8.16 -14.91
C GLY A 5 -6.74 7.22 -14.15
N PHE A 6 -7.57 7.82 -13.30
CA PHE A 6 -8.56 7.09 -12.48
C PHE A 6 -9.95 7.23 -13.10
N PRO A 7 -10.74 6.13 -13.18
CA PRO A 7 -12.11 6.22 -13.67
C PRO A 7 -13.00 7.06 -12.73
N PRO A 8 -14.13 7.60 -13.22
CA PRO A 8 -15.09 8.29 -12.37
C PRO A 8 -15.72 7.32 -11.34
N GLY A 9 -16.04 7.83 -10.14
CA GLY A 9 -16.68 7.04 -9.09
C GLY A 9 -15.74 6.12 -8.31
N VAL A 10 -14.42 6.35 -8.35
CA VAL A 10 -13.46 5.56 -7.57
C VAL A 10 -13.67 5.74 -6.07
N ARG A 11 -13.42 4.65 -5.33
CA ARG A 11 -13.40 4.67 -3.88
C ARG A 11 -12.10 5.30 -3.41
N TYR A 12 -12.22 6.36 -2.62
CA TYR A 12 -11.11 6.93 -1.88
C TYR A 12 -10.89 6.19 -0.57
N PHE A 13 -9.63 5.97 -0.23
CA PHE A 13 -9.23 5.36 1.03
C PHE A 13 -8.59 6.43 1.91
N PRO A 14 -9.03 6.60 3.17
CA PRO A 14 -8.36 7.51 4.09
C PRO A 14 -6.92 7.05 4.32
N ILE A 15 -5.98 7.97 4.17
CA ILE A 15 -4.56 7.74 4.45
C ILE A 15 -4.23 8.51 5.75
N PRO A 16 -3.71 7.83 6.79
CA PRO A 16 -3.27 8.51 8.01
C PRO A 16 -2.31 9.66 7.74
N ALA A 17 -2.56 10.83 8.33
CA ALA A 17 -1.71 12.00 8.17
C ALA A 17 -0.20 11.77 8.47
N PRO A 18 0.19 10.94 9.46
CA PRO A 18 1.62 10.69 9.74
C PRO A 18 2.41 10.12 8.57
N ILE A 19 1.76 9.48 7.60
CA ILE A 19 2.41 8.96 6.38
C ILE A 19 3.01 10.07 5.54
N PHE A 20 2.46 11.29 5.62
CA PHE A 20 2.97 12.46 4.91
C PHE A 20 3.94 13.29 5.77
N GLY A 21 4.33 12.79 6.94
CA GLY A 21 5.27 13.43 7.86
C GLY A 21 6.52 12.56 8.06
N PRO A 22 6.93 12.26 9.32
CA PRO A 22 8.17 11.53 9.60
C PRO A 22 8.27 10.18 8.91
N LEU A 23 7.14 9.48 8.75
CA LEU A 23 7.15 8.18 8.07
C LEU A 23 7.53 8.29 6.60
N LEU A 24 7.27 9.43 5.95
CA LEU A 24 7.69 9.64 4.57
C LEU A 24 9.21 9.80 4.47
N GLU A 25 9.83 10.44 5.47
CA GLU A 25 11.28 10.64 5.53
C GLU A 25 12.04 9.34 5.77
N GLU A 26 11.40 8.35 6.41
CA GLU A 26 11.96 7.01 6.64
C GLU A 26 11.81 6.06 5.43
N ILE A 27 11.04 6.43 4.40
CA ILE A 27 10.83 5.59 3.21
C ILE A 27 11.94 5.89 2.20
N ASP A 28 12.87 4.94 2.06
CA ASP A 28 14.07 5.08 1.23
C ASP A 28 13.87 4.57 -0.19
N THR A 29 12.96 3.60 -0.37
CA THR A 29 12.76 2.92 -1.65
C THR A 29 11.32 3.01 -2.15
N LEU A 30 11.16 2.99 -3.47
CA LEU A 30 9.83 2.91 -4.08
C LEU A 30 9.14 1.58 -3.70
N GLY A 31 9.90 0.51 -3.45
CA GLY A 31 9.41 -0.74 -2.90
C GLY A 31 8.77 -0.58 -1.51
N GLU A 32 9.42 0.15 -0.61
CA GLU A 32 8.88 0.47 0.71
C GLU A 32 7.59 1.30 0.61
N LEU A 33 7.59 2.35 -0.23
CA LEU A 33 6.39 3.18 -0.43
C LEU A 33 5.18 2.35 -0.90
N LYS A 34 5.40 1.50 -1.92
CA LYS A 34 4.37 0.58 -2.43
C LYS A 34 3.86 -0.34 -1.32
N THR A 35 4.76 -0.83 -0.48
CA THR A 35 4.45 -1.73 0.64
C THR A 35 3.61 -1.03 1.71
N VAL A 36 4.02 0.15 2.17
CA VAL A 36 3.30 0.94 3.17
C VAL A 36 1.87 1.24 2.71
N ILE A 37 1.70 1.75 1.49
CA ILE A 37 0.38 2.04 0.91
C ILE A 37 -0.49 0.78 0.85
N ARG A 38 0.09 -0.35 0.41
CA ARG A 38 -0.64 -1.62 0.32
C ARG A 38 -1.09 -2.13 1.69
N VAL A 39 -0.22 -2.10 2.68
CA VAL A 39 -0.51 -2.55 4.06
C VAL A 39 -1.62 -1.70 4.68
N LEU A 40 -1.58 -0.38 4.52
CA LEU A 40 -2.64 0.51 5.02
C LEU A 40 -3.99 0.19 4.40
N TRP A 41 -4.02 -0.06 3.09
CA TRP A 41 -5.23 -0.51 2.42
C TRP A 41 -5.73 -1.86 2.97
N MET A 42 -4.83 -2.81 3.22
CA MET A 42 -5.16 -4.13 3.78
C MET A 42 -5.76 -4.01 5.20
N ILE A 43 -5.19 -3.16 6.05
CA ILE A 43 -5.73 -2.86 7.40
C ILE A 43 -7.17 -2.34 7.30
N GLN A 44 -7.45 -1.47 6.33
CA GLN A 44 -8.79 -0.90 6.15
C GLN A 44 -9.83 -1.93 5.69
N GLN A 45 -9.42 -3.01 5.01
CA GLN A 45 -10.33 -4.10 4.64
C GLN A 45 -10.72 -5.00 5.82
N LYS A 46 -9.95 -4.95 6.92
CA LYS A 46 -10.24 -5.77 8.10
C LYS A 46 -11.49 -5.24 8.82
N LYS A 47 -12.36 -6.18 9.17
CA LYS A 47 -13.56 -5.93 9.99
C LYS A 47 -13.24 -6.20 11.46
N GLY A 48 -13.89 -5.46 12.35
CA GLY A 48 -13.75 -5.63 13.80
C GLY A 48 -12.89 -4.56 14.48
N PRO A 49 -12.80 -4.61 15.81
CA PRO A 49 -12.16 -3.57 16.64
C PRO A 49 -10.63 -3.61 16.58
N ILE A 50 -10.04 -4.78 16.32
CA ILE A 50 -8.58 -4.96 16.20
C ILE A 50 -8.28 -5.26 14.74
N LYS A 51 -7.47 -4.40 14.11
CA LYS A 51 -7.10 -4.52 12.69
C LYS A 51 -5.59 -4.63 12.58
N PHE A 52 -5.12 -5.77 12.10
CA PHE A 52 -3.71 -6.01 11.84
C PHE A 52 -3.56 -6.79 10.53
N VAL A 53 -2.37 -6.74 9.98
CA VAL A 53 -1.97 -7.51 8.80
C VAL A 53 -0.79 -8.37 9.24
N THR A 54 -0.89 -9.68 9.01
CA THR A 54 0.21 -10.60 9.33
C THR A 54 1.25 -10.63 8.22
N GLN A 55 2.48 -11.03 8.56
CA GLN A 55 3.54 -11.22 7.57
C GLN A 55 3.11 -12.19 6.45
N ASN A 56 2.42 -13.28 6.80
CA ASN A 56 1.91 -14.25 5.81
C ASN A 56 0.90 -13.60 4.84
N GLU A 57 0.09 -12.66 5.31
CA GLU A 57 -0.84 -11.93 4.43
C GLU A 57 -0.11 -10.98 3.49
N ILE A 58 0.96 -10.33 3.95
CA ILE A 58 1.81 -9.46 3.11
C ILE A 58 2.49 -10.31 2.04
N LEU A 59 3.10 -11.43 2.43
CA LEU A 59 3.79 -12.35 1.54
C LEU A 59 2.84 -13.05 0.55
N ALA A 60 1.58 -13.26 0.92
CA ALA A 60 0.57 -13.83 0.03
C ALA A 60 -0.10 -12.80 -0.90
N ASP A 61 0.16 -11.49 -0.71
CA ASP A 61 -0.48 -10.45 -1.49
C ASP A 61 0.07 -10.38 -2.91
N ARG A 62 -0.71 -10.88 -3.87
CA ARG A 62 -0.33 -10.91 -5.29
C ARG A 62 -0.02 -9.53 -5.87
N THR A 63 -0.68 -8.48 -5.37
CA THR A 63 -0.44 -7.11 -5.87
C THR A 63 0.94 -6.63 -5.44
N LEU A 64 1.31 -6.87 -4.19
CA LEU A 64 2.62 -6.57 -3.64
C LEU A 64 3.71 -7.40 -4.32
N ILE A 65 3.51 -8.72 -4.48
CA ILE A 65 4.44 -9.59 -5.20
C ILE A 65 4.73 -9.04 -6.60
N ASN A 66 3.68 -8.66 -7.34
CA ASN A 66 3.84 -8.12 -8.69
C ASN A 66 4.48 -6.72 -8.70
N ALA A 67 4.23 -5.90 -7.67
CA ALA A 67 4.74 -4.55 -7.56
C ALA A 67 6.23 -4.49 -7.17
N LEU A 68 6.69 -5.47 -6.38
CA LEU A 68 8.08 -5.62 -5.94
C LEU A 68 8.90 -6.51 -6.89
N GLY A 69 8.27 -7.46 -7.58
CA GLY A 69 8.93 -8.33 -8.57
C GLY A 69 9.28 -7.62 -9.88
N LYS A 70 8.77 -6.42 -10.11
CA LYS A 70 9.27 -5.52 -11.16
C LYS A 70 10.54 -4.85 -10.64
N THR A 71 11.69 -5.48 -10.89
CA THR A 71 13.01 -4.89 -10.62
C THR A 71 13.07 -3.50 -11.25
N GLU A 72 13.44 -2.53 -10.44
CA GLU A 72 13.68 -1.15 -10.87
C GLU A 72 14.95 -1.17 -11.74
N LEU A 73 14.78 -0.89 -13.04
CA LEU A 73 15.88 -0.68 -13.99
C LEU A 73 16.49 0.70 -13.77
#